data_AF-A0A2E3V3L2-F1
#
_entry.id   AF-A0A2E3V3L2-F1
#
_cell.length_a   1.000
_cell.length_b   1.000
_cell.length_c   1.000
_cell.angle_alpha   90.00
_cell.angle_beta   90.00
_cell.angle_gamma   90.00
#
_symmetry.space_group_name_H-M   'P 1'
#
loop_
_entity.id
_entity.type
_entity.pdbx_description
1 polymer ?
#
loop_
_entity_poly.entity_id
_entity_poly.type
_entity_poly.pdbx_seq_one_letter_code
_entity_poly.pdbx_strand_id
1 'polypeptide(L)'
;MEKLDEQGRGLSTTVWTQLDRKAGAITELTIRQLRNRISTWVVLGVGVLLISLLLIFYIDSIRDEFESIDNDGDSQDWDNDGFPLGQELIYGTSDYDESSFPGSSDYIYQGDIDWNDQPRNHYGNHTWIYAMGYFSPTWIDVNSSNPFSWNENWIDWSLGDYFCEEEGNLGSNPFGEGRYTLQRNYCQFENGTYIMFGASFTGEGEFFTEPGWYTEWGYLTEPFLVEKHPKSMYIDEDDIDWDGTSISSSQGFDDDGDCLKDDYLVESTPSDSNRNGIFCDVLWTYDLNGNLVSIRADNNVDEDPDDSRHIGESSHRTFIIGTGKIAFVMILGLFLPLFLALGLVRDESENGTLHYLLSKPIHRGEFILYRLLGYLAIVVSYTVILTFLIAFITSIIGPGESIIRLSDYPVWFGISLSTILVLTAYGSVFNTVGLVLPRYGVYLCILFGVWEFLMGLFTITIPNSTIPMLSISHWAIQIIDATVMIAWSDTALMQQKANAFGLETGISFFWHPPVHTLGTGSPFVALVLSIVFILIFSLGMILIGQLIFKRKEIM
;
A
#
# COMPACT_ATOMS: atom_id res chain seq x y z
N MET A 1 -7.86 -73.43 -17.56
CA MET A 1 -7.86 -72.51 -18.72
C MET A 1 -9.30 -72.08 -18.90
N GLU A 2 -9.58 -70.90 -18.36
CA GLU A 2 -10.91 -70.34 -18.13
C GLU A 2 -11.47 -69.78 -19.44
N LYS A 3 -12.72 -70.10 -19.76
CA LYS A 3 -13.40 -69.63 -20.97
C LYS A 3 -13.75 -68.16 -20.78
N LEU A 4 -13.04 -67.27 -21.47
CA LEU A 4 -13.37 -65.84 -21.56
C LEU A 4 -14.76 -65.66 -22.18
N ASP A 5 -15.61 -64.91 -21.47
CA ASP A 5 -16.96 -64.53 -21.86
C ASP A 5 -16.93 -63.58 -23.08
N GLU A 6 -17.27 -64.10 -24.26
CA GLU A 6 -17.33 -63.36 -25.53
C GLU A 6 -18.37 -62.23 -25.57
N GLN A 7 -19.28 -62.13 -24.59
CA GLN A 7 -20.33 -61.11 -24.60
C GLN A 7 -20.09 -59.94 -23.64
N GLY A 8 -19.01 -59.95 -22.85
CA GLY A 8 -18.72 -58.89 -21.88
C GLY A 8 -19.85 -58.66 -20.86
N ARG A 9 -20.67 -59.69 -20.58
CA ARG A 9 -21.84 -59.60 -19.69
C ARG A 9 -21.49 -59.92 -18.25
N GLY A 10 -20.37 -60.58 -17.98
CA GLY A 10 -19.89 -60.88 -16.62
C GLY A 10 -19.54 -59.65 -15.77
N LEU A 11 -19.26 -58.48 -16.38
CA LEU A 11 -19.02 -57.23 -15.64
C LEU A 11 -20.32 -56.54 -15.19
N SER A 12 -21.47 -56.90 -15.77
CA SER A 12 -22.78 -56.25 -15.52
C SER A 12 -23.51 -56.71 -14.25
N THR A 13 -22.97 -57.72 -13.55
CA THR A 13 -23.58 -58.32 -12.35
C THR A 13 -22.85 -57.97 -11.06
N THR A 14 -21.82 -57.13 -11.11
CA THR A 14 -21.10 -56.68 -9.91
C THR A 14 -21.94 -55.64 -9.16
N VAL A 15 -21.96 -55.70 -7.83
CA VAL A 15 -22.70 -54.75 -6.96
C VAL A 15 -22.32 -53.30 -7.30
N TRP A 16 -21.06 -53.06 -7.65
CA TRP A 16 -20.53 -51.76 -8.06
C TRP A 16 -21.15 -51.21 -9.36
N THR A 17 -21.34 -52.03 -10.40
CA THR A 17 -21.97 -51.56 -11.65
C THR A 17 -23.48 -51.30 -11.50
N GLN A 18 -24.14 -51.97 -10.56
CA GLN A 18 -25.54 -51.68 -10.23
C GLN A 18 -25.70 -50.43 -9.36
N LEU A 19 -24.79 -50.22 -8.40
CA LEU A 19 -24.76 -49.05 -7.53
C LEU A 19 -24.43 -47.79 -8.34
N ASP A 20 -23.49 -47.88 -9.27
CA ASP A 20 -23.11 -46.80 -10.21
C ASP A 20 -24.28 -46.40 -11.13
N ARG A 21 -25.03 -47.36 -11.69
CA ARG A 21 -26.25 -47.06 -12.48
C ARG A 21 -27.35 -46.39 -11.67
N LYS A 22 -27.55 -46.81 -10.41
CA LYS A 22 -28.58 -46.23 -9.53
C LYS A 22 -28.19 -44.81 -9.08
N ALA A 23 -26.93 -44.62 -8.71
CA ALA A 23 -26.37 -43.32 -8.35
C ALA A 23 -26.43 -42.34 -9.53
N GLY A 24 -26.01 -42.79 -10.72
CA GLY A 24 -26.08 -42.05 -11.98
C GLY A 24 -27.51 -41.62 -12.32
N ALA A 25 -28.50 -42.50 -12.15
CA ALA A 25 -29.89 -42.15 -12.45
C ALA A 25 -30.48 -41.08 -11.52
N ILE A 26 -30.15 -41.10 -10.22
CA ILE A 26 -30.64 -40.11 -9.25
C ILE A 26 -29.93 -38.76 -9.44
N THR A 27 -28.62 -38.80 -9.65
CA THR A 27 -27.83 -37.59 -9.96
C THR A 27 -28.34 -36.94 -11.25
N GLU A 28 -28.53 -37.71 -12.32
CA GLU A 28 -29.09 -37.22 -13.58
C GLU A 28 -30.50 -36.65 -13.42
N LEU A 29 -31.38 -37.34 -12.67
CA LEU A 29 -32.73 -36.84 -12.40
C LEU A 29 -32.70 -35.51 -11.66
N THR A 30 -31.81 -35.38 -10.68
CA THR A 30 -31.63 -34.13 -9.92
C THR A 30 -31.12 -33.01 -10.83
N ILE A 31 -30.16 -33.32 -11.71
CA ILE A 31 -29.65 -32.37 -12.70
C ILE A 31 -30.78 -31.88 -13.61
N ARG A 32 -31.61 -32.79 -14.12
CA ARG A 32 -32.76 -32.44 -14.98
C ARG A 32 -33.79 -31.59 -14.24
N GLN A 33 -34.07 -31.87 -12.98
CA GLN A 33 -34.99 -31.08 -12.17
C GLN A 33 -34.48 -29.66 -11.94
N LEU A 34 -33.21 -29.51 -11.53
CA LEU A 34 -32.59 -28.20 -11.33
C LEU A 34 -32.51 -27.41 -12.64
N ARG A 35 -32.17 -28.07 -13.76
CA ARG A 35 -32.14 -27.43 -15.08
C ARG A 35 -33.49 -26.87 -15.54
N ASN A 36 -34.59 -27.52 -15.15
CA ASN A 36 -35.93 -27.06 -15.53
C ASN A 36 -36.50 -26.01 -14.56
N ARG A 37 -35.84 -25.77 -13.42
CA ARG A 37 -36.29 -24.78 -12.42
C ARG A 37 -35.83 -23.39 -12.84
N ILE A 38 -36.78 -22.47 -13.05
CA ILE A 38 -36.48 -21.07 -13.41
C ILE A 38 -35.54 -20.42 -12.38
N SER A 39 -35.76 -20.68 -11.08
CA SER A 39 -34.93 -20.10 -10.02
C SER A 39 -33.45 -20.47 -10.14
N THR A 40 -33.12 -21.63 -10.72
CA THR A 40 -31.72 -22.02 -10.94
C THR A 40 -31.07 -21.07 -11.94
N TRP A 41 -31.69 -20.85 -13.10
CA TRP A 41 -31.16 -19.92 -14.10
C TRP A 41 -31.16 -18.46 -13.63
N VAL A 42 -32.15 -18.06 -12.83
CA VAL A 42 -32.18 -16.71 -12.23
C VAL A 42 -30.98 -16.51 -11.32
N VAL A 43 -30.71 -17.44 -10.39
CA VAL A 43 -29.59 -17.31 -9.45
C VAL A 43 -28.25 -17.35 -10.18
N LEU A 44 -28.07 -18.25 -11.15
CA LEU A 44 -26.86 -18.30 -11.96
C LEU A 44 -26.68 -17.01 -12.80
N GLY A 45 -27.75 -16.51 -13.41
CA GLY A 45 -27.71 -15.28 -14.21
C GLY A 45 -27.38 -14.04 -13.39
N VAL A 46 -27.96 -13.90 -12.19
CA VAL A 46 -27.60 -12.82 -11.25
C VAL A 46 -26.14 -12.92 -10.84
N GLY A 47 -25.62 -14.14 -10.61
CA GLY A 47 -24.20 -14.36 -10.34
C GLY A 47 -23.29 -13.85 -11.46
N VAL A 48 -23.61 -14.17 -12.72
CA VAL A 48 -22.85 -13.66 -13.88
C VAL A 48 -22.92 -12.14 -14.00
N LEU A 49 -24.09 -11.54 -13.75
CA LEU A 49 -24.24 -10.07 -13.79
C LEU A 49 -23.41 -9.38 -12.71
N LEU A 50 -23.40 -9.91 -11.48
CA LEU A 50 -22.60 -9.37 -10.40
C LEU A 50 -21.10 -9.45 -10.70
N ILE A 51 -20.63 -10.58 -11.23
CA ILE A 51 -19.23 -10.71 -11.66
C ILE A 51 -18.90 -9.76 -12.81
N SER A 52 -19.80 -9.62 -13.79
CA SER A 52 -19.59 -8.72 -14.93
C SER A 52 -19.48 -7.27 -14.47
N LEU A 53 -20.30 -6.85 -13.51
CA LEU A 53 -20.23 -5.54 -12.89
C LEU A 53 -18.88 -5.31 -12.19
N LEU A 54 -18.42 -6.28 -11.39
CA LEU A 54 -17.12 -6.21 -10.72
C LEU A 54 -15.96 -6.12 -11.71
N LEU A 55 -16.03 -6.88 -12.80
CA LEU A 55 -15.03 -6.82 -13.87
C LEU A 55 -15.00 -5.44 -14.55
N ILE A 56 -16.15 -4.80 -14.76
CA ILE A 56 -16.19 -3.46 -15.35
C ILE A 56 -15.48 -2.46 -14.42
N PHE A 57 -15.79 -2.47 -13.12
CA PHE A 57 -15.10 -1.59 -12.16
C PHE A 57 -13.60 -1.85 -12.10
N TYR A 58 -13.18 -3.11 -12.18
CA TYR A 58 -11.76 -3.46 -12.23
C TYR A 58 -11.05 -2.95 -13.49
N ILE A 59 -11.71 -3.07 -14.65
CA ILE A 59 -11.17 -2.54 -15.91
C ILE A 59 -11.07 -1.02 -15.87
N ASP A 60 -12.02 -0.35 -15.23
CA ASP A 60 -11.98 1.10 -15.01
C ASP A 60 -10.78 1.46 -14.12
N SER A 61 -10.66 0.82 -12.95
CA SER A 61 -9.63 1.14 -11.95
C SER A 61 -8.19 0.86 -12.38
N ILE A 62 -7.97 -0.07 -13.32
CA ILE A 62 -6.63 -0.39 -13.85
C ILE A 62 -6.28 0.50 -15.05
N ARG A 63 -7.27 1.12 -15.69
CA ARG A 63 -7.05 1.98 -16.85
C ARG A 63 -6.85 3.44 -16.50
N ASP A 64 -7.30 3.87 -15.33
CA ASP A 64 -7.01 5.19 -14.83
C ASP A 64 -5.51 5.29 -14.53
N GLU A 65 -4.86 6.34 -15.03
CA GLU A 65 -3.48 6.68 -14.65
C GLU A 65 -3.51 7.06 -13.17
N PHE A 66 -2.67 6.41 -12.37
CA PHE A 66 -2.53 6.75 -10.96
C PHE A 66 -1.83 8.11 -10.87
N GLU A 67 -2.44 9.06 -10.16
CA GLU A 67 -1.77 10.32 -9.82
C GLU A 67 -0.68 9.98 -8.81
N SER A 68 0.57 10.28 -9.17
CA SER A 68 1.72 10.07 -8.31
C SER A 68 1.63 10.98 -7.09
N ILE A 69 1.95 10.42 -5.93
CA ILE A 69 1.87 11.10 -4.65
C ILE A 69 3.29 11.52 -4.27
N ASP A 70 3.50 12.84 -4.27
CA ASP A 70 4.61 13.50 -3.59
C ASP A 70 4.40 13.35 -2.08
N ASN A 71 5.13 12.42 -1.45
CA ASN A 71 4.85 12.05 -0.07
C ASN A 71 5.64 12.85 0.98
N ASP A 72 6.77 13.43 0.62
CA ASP A 72 7.66 14.16 1.50
C ASP A 72 7.76 15.67 1.17
N GLY A 73 7.28 16.08 -0.01
CA GLY A 73 7.00 17.47 -0.38
C GLY A 73 8.14 18.16 -1.10
N ASP A 74 9.18 17.44 -1.49
CA ASP A 74 10.39 17.93 -2.14
C ASP A 74 10.14 18.49 -3.55
N SER A 75 9.03 18.11 -4.21
CA SER A 75 8.58 18.69 -5.47
C SER A 75 7.98 20.10 -5.34
N GLN A 76 7.67 20.52 -4.11
CA GLN A 76 7.02 21.80 -3.84
C GLN A 76 8.01 22.95 -3.85
N ASP A 77 7.49 24.14 -4.08
CA ASP A 77 8.21 25.41 -4.08
C ASP A 77 7.39 26.35 -3.18
N TRP A 78 7.83 26.52 -1.94
CA TRP A 78 7.07 27.21 -0.90
C TRP A 78 7.31 28.72 -0.92
N ASP A 79 8.48 29.19 -1.34
CA ASP A 79 8.80 30.60 -1.42
C ASP A 79 8.51 31.25 -2.80
N ASN A 80 8.22 30.44 -3.82
CA ASN A 80 7.87 30.81 -5.20
C ASN A 80 9.03 31.44 -6.01
N ASP A 81 10.28 31.13 -5.67
CA ASP A 81 11.44 31.45 -6.51
C ASP A 81 11.48 30.60 -7.80
N GLY A 82 10.68 29.54 -7.84
CA GLY A 82 10.50 28.57 -8.91
C GLY A 82 11.54 27.45 -8.96
N PHE A 83 12.26 27.19 -7.88
CA PHE A 83 13.07 26.00 -7.65
C PHE A 83 12.34 25.09 -6.64
N PRO A 84 12.20 23.78 -6.91
CA PRO A 84 11.59 22.87 -5.96
C PRO A 84 12.53 22.58 -4.78
N LEU A 85 11.95 22.24 -3.62
CA LEU A 85 12.66 21.94 -2.38
C LEU A 85 13.77 20.89 -2.55
N GLY A 86 13.55 19.80 -3.30
CA GLY A 86 14.59 18.80 -3.57
C GLY A 86 15.80 19.43 -4.26
N GLN A 87 15.57 20.31 -5.25
CA GLN A 87 16.66 21.05 -5.90
C GLN A 87 17.37 21.97 -4.92
N GLU A 88 16.63 22.60 -4.03
CA GLU A 88 17.22 23.44 -3.00
C GLU A 88 18.01 22.66 -1.96
N LEU A 89 17.62 21.43 -1.63
CA LEU A 89 18.35 20.55 -0.73
C LEU A 89 19.69 20.11 -1.32
N ILE A 90 19.72 19.80 -2.63
CA ILE A 90 20.96 19.53 -3.38
C ILE A 90 21.97 20.67 -3.22
N TYR A 91 21.50 21.92 -3.39
CA TYR A 91 22.31 23.14 -3.31
C TYR A 91 22.35 23.76 -1.89
N GLY A 92 21.68 23.12 -0.93
CA GLY A 92 21.37 23.57 0.43
C GLY A 92 20.97 25.04 0.58
N THR A 93 20.13 25.50 -0.35
CA THR A 93 19.41 26.79 -0.29
C THR A 93 18.11 26.63 0.52
N SER A 94 17.27 27.66 0.58
CA SER A 94 16.22 27.74 1.61
C SER A 94 14.87 28.04 0.99
N ASP A 95 13.97 27.05 1.01
CA ASP A 95 12.58 27.09 0.48
C ASP A 95 11.60 27.97 1.27
N TYR A 96 12.14 28.86 2.08
CA TYR A 96 11.39 29.85 2.83
C TYR A 96 11.82 31.27 2.49
N ASP A 97 12.84 31.44 1.64
CA ASP A 97 13.46 32.72 1.35
C ASP A 97 13.71 32.84 -0.16
N GLU A 98 12.81 33.57 -0.84
CA GLU A 98 12.86 33.84 -2.29
C GLU A 98 14.21 34.42 -2.78
N SER A 99 15.04 34.99 -1.88
CA SER A 99 16.38 35.48 -2.22
C SER A 99 17.47 34.42 -2.19
N SER A 100 17.20 33.28 -1.57
CA SER A 100 18.10 32.15 -1.34
C SER A 100 17.72 30.97 -2.22
N PHE A 101 18.08 31.05 -3.50
CA PHE A 101 17.80 30.03 -4.51
C PHE A 101 19.07 29.37 -5.07
N PRO A 102 19.00 28.19 -5.72
CA PRO A 102 20.14 27.55 -6.37
C PRO A 102 20.85 28.48 -7.38
N GLY A 103 22.13 28.78 -7.09
CA GLY A 103 22.93 29.73 -7.87
C GLY A 103 22.87 31.19 -7.42
N SER A 104 22.14 31.48 -6.33
CA SER A 104 22.19 32.78 -5.65
C SER A 104 23.55 33.02 -4.97
N SER A 105 23.82 34.29 -4.62
CA SER A 105 25.04 34.65 -3.91
C SER A 105 24.94 34.28 -2.44
N ASP A 106 25.89 33.47 -1.97
CA ASP A 106 25.97 33.06 -0.57
C ASP A 106 27.15 33.76 0.14
N TYR A 107 27.00 34.00 1.44
CA TYR A 107 28.03 34.62 2.28
C TYR A 107 28.90 33.57 2.94
N ILE A 108 30.15 33.48 2.49
CA ILE A 108 31.14 32.60 3.11
C ILE A 108 31.87 33.36 4.21
N TYR A 109 31.56 32.98 5.45
CA TYR A 109 32.21 33.47 6.66
C TYR A 109 33.72 33.18 6.66
N GLN A 110 34.54 34.20 6.91
CA GLN A 110 36.00 34.03 7.07
C GLN A 110 36.47 34.30 8.50
N GLY A 111 35.81 35.20 9.21
CA GLY A 111 36.17 35.54 10.59
C GLY A 111 35.31 36.66 11.16
N ASP A 112 35.46 36.85 12.46
CA ASP A 112 34.78 37.87 13.23
C ASP A 112 35.73 38.56 14.21
N ILE A 113 35.34 39.76 14.63
CA ILE A 113 35.91 40.43 15.79
C ILE A 113 34.80 40.44 16.83
N ASP A 114 34.93 39.59 17.84
CA ASP A 114 33.98 39.51 18.95
C ASP A 114 34.22 40.66 19.97
N TRP A 115 33.34 40.84 20.95
CA TRP A 115 33.36 41.94 21.92
C TRP A 115 34.63 42.02 22.78
N ASN A 116 35.42 40.95 22.88
CA ASN A 116 36.64 40.87 23.71
C ASN A 116 37.96 40.70 22.91
N ASP A 117 37.90 40.62 21.58
CA ASP A 117 39.09 40.36 20.78
C ASP A 117 40.06 41.54 20.73
N GLN A 118 41.35 41.22 20.58
CA GLN A 118 42.45 42.15 20.35
C GLN A 118 43.46 41.49 19.40
N PRO A 119 43.86 42.15 18.30
CA PRO A 119 43.48 43.49 17.87
C PRO A 119 42.06 43.58 17.29
N ARG A 120 41.42 44.76 17.38
CA ARG A 120 40.06 45.03 16.86
C ARG A 120 40.04 45.73 15.50
N ASN A 121 41.19 45.77 14.82
CA ASN A 121 41.27 46.24 13.46
C ASN A 121 41.54 45.06 12.53
N HIS A 122 40.83 45.03 11.40
CA HIS A 122 41.05 44.07 10.34
C HIS A 122 41.06 44.79 8.99
N TYR A 123 41.99 44.40 8.11
CA TYR A 123 42.16 45.01 6.79
C TYR A 123 41.99 43.94 5.71
N GLY A 124 41.18 44.24 4.69
CA GLY A 124 41.03 43.38 3.53
C GLY A 124 39.88 43.80 2.63
N ASN A 125 39.74 43.10 1.51
CA ASN A 125 38.57 43.18 0.63
C ASN A 125 37.55 42.13 1.09
N HIS A 126 36.52 42.59 1.78
CA HIS A 126 35.53 41.72 2.39
C HIS A 126 34.12 42.26 2.21
N THR A 127 33.16 41.35 2.29
CA THR A 127 31.78 41.69 2.63
C THR A 127 31.69 41.72 4.14
N TRP A 128 31.31 42.87 4.69
CA TRP A 128 31.16 43.11 6.12
C TRP A 128 29.68 43.00 6.48
N ILE A 129 29.36 42.23 7.53
CA ILE A 129 28.00 42.05 8.03
C ILE A 129 27.91 42.54 9.47
N TYR A 130 26.80 43.22 9.79
CA TYR A 130 26.56 43.85 11.10
C TYR A 130 27.71 44.77 11.55
N ALA A 131 28.34 45.45 10.60
CA ALA A 131 29.54 46.23 10.83
C ALA A 131 29.27 47.43 11.74
N MET A 132 29.90 47.45 12.91
CA MET A 132 29.71 48.47 13.95
C MET A 132 31.05 49.05 14.37
N GLY A 133 31.41 50.22 13.83
CA GLY A 133 32.74 50.77 14.02
C GLY A 133 33.14 51.79 12.97
N TYR A 134 34.45 51.97 12.81
CA TYR A 134 35.03 52.91 11.86
C TYR A 134 35.62 52.18 10.66
N PHE A 135 35.16 52.50 9.46
CA PHE A 135 35.67 51.95 8.22
C PHE A 135 36.45 53.01 7.43
N SER A 136 37.72 52.75 7.17
CA SER A 136 38.56 53.60 6.32
C SER A 136 38.72 52.92 4.95
N PRO A 137 37.88 53.29 3.95
CA PRO A 137 37.85 52.61 2.65
C PRO A 137 39.06 52.94 1.78
N THR A 138 39.60 51.93 1.12
CA THR A 138 40.38 52.07 -0.11
C THR A 138 39.49 51.93 -1.35
N TRP A 139 38.43 51.11 -1.26
CA TRP A 139 37.42 50.90 -2.29
C TRP A 139 36.08 50.47 -1.66
N ILE A 140 34.97 50.83 -2.30
CA ILE A 140 33.61 50.43 -1.90
C ILE A 140 32.87 49.98 -3.15
N ASP A 141 32.12 48.88 -3.05
CA ASP A 141 31.22 48.47 -4.11
C ASP A 141 29.92 49.29 -4.04
N VAL A 142 29.86 50.36 -4.83
CA VAL A 142 28.66 51.22 -4.91
C VAL A 142 27.52 50.60 -5.72
N ASN A 143 27.79 49.54 -6.48
CA ASN A 143 26.79 48.88 -7.33
C ASN A 143 26.23 47.61 -6.69
N SER A 144 26.74 47.18 -5.53
CA SER A 144 26.25 45.99 -4.85
C SER A 144 24.83 46.20 -4.32
N SER A 145 23.89 45.43 -4.84
CA SER A 145 22.53 45.31 -4.28
C SER A 145 22.54 44.36 -3.08
N ASN A 146 21.56 44.51 -2.20
CA ASN A 146 21.37 43.57 -1.09
C ASN A 146 21.06 42.16 -1.63
N PRO A 147 21.91 41.15 -1.39
CA PRO A 147 21.64 39.79 -1.83
C PRO A 147 20.77 39.00 -0.84
N PHE A 148 20.46 39.56 0.35
CA PHE A 148 19.78 38.85 1.43
C PHE A 148 18.41 39.45 1.77
N SER A 149 17.36 38.63 1.87
CA SER A 149 16.05 39.10 2.34
C SER A 149 16.04 39.46 3.83
N TRP A 150 16.81 38.74 4.65
CA TRP A 150 16.86 38.89 6.11
C TRP A 150 17.69 40.10 6.58
N ASN A 151 18.51 40.69 5.70
CA ASN A 151 19.43 41.76 6.05
C ASN A 151 18.94 43.12 5.55
N GLU A 152 17.98 43.72 6.25
CA GLU A 152 17.48 45.07 5.93
C GLU A 152 18.55 46.18 6.11
N ASN A 153 19.69 45.87 6.72
CA ASN A 153 20.74 46.84 7.03
C ASN A 153 21.81 46.96 5.93
N TRP A 154 21.58 46.40 4.75
CA TRP A 154 22.45 46.58 3.60
C TRP A 154 22.51 48.03 3.14
N ILE A 155 23.71 48.55 2.89
CA ILE A 155 23.88 49.93 2.47
C ILE A 155 23.54 50.08 0.99
N ASP A 156 22.54 50.91 0.70
CA ASP A 156 22.32 51.45 -0.64
C ASP A 156 23.14 52.74 -0.84
N TRP A 157 24.28 52.60 -1.52
CA TRP A 157 25.18 53.71 -1.86
C TRP A 157 24.60 54.66 -2.92
N SER A 158 23.54 54.25 -3.64
CA SER A 158 22.91 55.08 -4.69
C SER A 158 22.15 56.30 -4.12
N LEU A 159 21.85 56.27 -2.82
CA LEU A 159 21.16 57.35 -2.10
C LEU A 159 22.03 58.61 -1.89
N GLY A 160 23.28 58.60 -2.37
CA GLY A 160 24.22 59.73 -2.31
C GLY A 160 24.95 59.85 -0.97
N ASP A 161 25.97 60.72 -0.91
CA ASP A 161 26.79 60.92 0.29
C ASP A 161 25.96 61.43 1.47
N TYR A 162 26.26 60.94 2.67
CA TYR A 162 25.56 61.29 3.91
C TYR A 162 26.57 61.62 5.00
N PHE A 163 26.65 62.89 5.38
CA PHE A 163 27.66 63.43 6.28
C PHE A 163 27.17 63.44 7.73
N CYS A 164 28.00 62.95 8.66
CA CYS A 164 27.69 62.88 10.08
C CYS A 164 27.40 64.26 10.73
N GLU A 165 27.86 65.36 10.12
CA GLU A 165 27.71 66.73 10.66
C GLU A 165 26.32 67.36 10.41
N GLU A 166 25.55 66.84 9.44
CA GLU A 166 24.27 67.46 9.02
C GLU A 166 23.07 67.04 9.89
N GLU A 167 23.11 65.88 10.56
CA GLU A 167 22.13 65.46 11.56
C GLU A 167 22.73 65.50 12.97
N GLY A 168 22.35 66.53 13.74
CA GLY A 168 22.28 66.50 15.20
C GLY A 168 23.46 65.90 15.96
N ASN A 169 24.54 66.67 16.13
CA ASN A 169 25.49 66.60 17.25
C ASN A 169 25.73 65.18 17.82
N LEU A 170 26.29 64.27 17.00
CA LEU A 170 26.91 63.03 17.50
C LEU A 170 27.85 63.44 18.65
N GLY A 171 27.46 63.13 19.88
CA GLY A 171 28.20 63.55 21.07
C GLY A 171 29.60 62.93 21.12
N SER A 172 30.27 63.04 22.26
CA SER A 172 31.60 62.43 22.45
C SER A 172 31.63 60.89 22.37
N ASN A 173 30.48 60.23 22.26
CA ASN A 173 30.35 58.80 22.01
C ASN A 173 29.25 58.54 20.96
N PRO A 174 29.61 58.37 19.67
CA PRO A 174 28.65 58.16 18.58
C PRO A 174 27.87 56.83 18.70
N PHE A 175 28.44 55.81 19.36
CA PHE A 175 27.83 54.48 19.50
C PHE A 175 26.97 54.29 20.76
N GLY A 176 26.90 55.30 21.63
CA GLY A 176 26.11 55.27 22.88
C GLY A 176 24.69 55.83 22.74
N GLU A 177 24.57 57.15 22.56
CA GLU A 177 23.27 57.86 22.45
C GLU A 177 22.91 58.26 21.00
N GLY A 178 23.90 58.32 20.09
CA GLY A 178 23.74 58.83 18.72
C GLY A 178 23.13 57.86 17.70
N ARG A 179 22.94 56.58 18.06
CA ARG A 179 22.37 55.56 17.17
C ARG A 179 20.90 55.85 16.78
N TYR A 180 20.12 56.45 17.67
CA TYR A 180 18.67 56.64 17.48
C TYR A 180 18.29 57.92 16.73
N THR A 181 19.27 58.70 16.29
CA THR A 181 19.05 60.00 15.63
C THR A 181 19.37 60.01 14.14
N LEU A 182 19.96 58.94 13.60
CA LEU A 182 20.37 58.86 12.21
C LEU A 182 19.31 58.17 11.35
N GLN A 183 19.06 58.73 10.17
CA GLN A 183 18.17 58.13 9.16
C GLN A 183 18.82 56.98 8.38
N ARG A 184 20.15 56.89 8.38
CA ARG A 184 20.92 55.86 7.67
C ARG A 184 21.84 55.11 8.63
N ASN A 185 22.13 53.85 8.29
CA ASN A 185 23.00 52.98 9.08
C ASN A 185 24.51 53.29 8.89
N TYR A 186 24.86 54.35 8.17
CA TYR A 186 26.24 54.80 7.99
C TYR A 186 26.27 56.33 7.91
N CYS A 187 27.39 56.95 8.25
CA CYS A 187 27.64 58.35 7.93
C CYS A 187 29.13 58.61 7.71
N GLN A 188 29.46 59.56 6.84
CA GLN A 188 30.84 59.93 6.55
C GLN A 188 31.37 60.91 7.61
N PHE A 189 32.51 60.55 8.19
CA PHE A 189 33.27 61.30 9.18
C PHE A 189 34.58 61.83 8.55
N GLU A 190 35.31 62.69 9.28
CA GLU A 190 36.49 63.40 8.80
C GLU A 190 37.44 62.54 7.95
N ASN A 191 38.00 63.13 6.87
CA ASN A 191 38.95 62.50 5.95
C ASN A 191 38.46 61.23 5.20
N GLY A 192 37.15 61.05 5.04
CA GLY A 192 36.60 59.98 4.20
C GLY A 192 36.44 58.63 4.91
N THR A 193 36.68 58.58 6.22
CA THR A 193 36.33 57.44 7.08
C THR A 193 34.82 57.42 7.30
N TYR A 194 34.19 56.26 7.24
CA TYR A 194 32.77 56.06 7.53
C TYR A 194 32.59 55.53 8.94
N ILE A 195 31.56 56.02 9.63
CA ILE A 195 31.05 55.42 10.86
C ILE A 195 29.89 54.50 10.46
N MET A 196 30.02 53.22 10.77
CA MET A 196 29.04 52.19 10.43
C MET A 196 28.22 51.81 11.67
N PHE A 197 26.90 51.73 11.52
CA PHE A 197 25.93 51.44 12.58
C PHE A 197 25.20 50.12 12.33
N GLY A 198 25.89 48.99 12.50
CA GLY A 198 25.34 47.66 12.26
C GLY A 198 24.99 47.44 10.78
N ALA A 199 25.76 48.07 9.90
CA ALA A 199 25.49 48.11 8.46
C ALA A 199 26.19 46.96 7.74
N SER A 200 25.65 46.56 6.59
CA SER A 200 26.23 45.51 5.76
C SER A 200 26.63 46.07 4.40
N PHE A 201 27.85 45.79 3.94
CA PHE A 201 28.39 46.32 2.68
C PHE A 201 29.61 45.53 2.20
N THR A 202 29.94 45.65 0.91
CA THR A 202 31.16 45.10 0.33
C THR A 202 32.17 46.21 0.04
N GLY A 203 33.42 46.02 0.47
CA GLY A 203 34.48 46.99 0.23
C GLY A 203 35.85 46.55 0.72
N GLU A 204 36.87 47.25 0.25
CA GLU A 204 38.26 47.09 0.68
C GLU A 204 38.66 48.26 1.57
N GLY A 205 39.24 47.97 2.73
CA GLY A 205 39.69 48.99 3.66
C GLY A 205 40.10 48.45 5.02
N GLU A 206 40.47 49.35 5.92
CA GLU A 206 40.70 49.03 7.34
C GLU A 206 39.41 49.27 8.13
N PHE A 207 38.90 48.22 8.76
CA PHE A 207 37.75 48.31 9.66
C PHE A 207 38.20 48.17 11.12
N PHE A 208 37.81 49.12 11.96
CA PHE A 208 38.01 49.07 13.41
C PHE A 208 36.66 48.89 14.10
N THR A 209 36.48 47.75 14.77
CA THR A 209 35.23 47.42 15.48
C THR A 209 35.20 48.11 16.85
N GLU A 210 34.14 48.86 17.13
CA GLU A 210 33.98 49.59 18.40
C GLU A 210 33.96 48.61 19.59
N PRO A 211 34.61 48.93 20.74
CA PRO A 211 34.57 48.07 21.92
C PRO A 211 33.14 47.76 22.40
N GLY A 212 32.87 46.49 22.69
CA GLY A 212 31.54 46.03 23.14
C GLY A 212 30.58 45.64 22.00
N TRP A 213 31.01 45.79 20.74
CA TRP A 213 30.27 45.34 19.57
C TRP A 213 31.01 44.20 18.85
N TYR A 214 30.32 43.55 17.91
CA TYR A 214 30.88 42.51 17.06
C TYR A 214 30.77 42.93 15.59
N THR A 215 31.61 42.36 14.74
CA THR A 215 31.54 42.54 13.28
C THR A 215 32.09 41.30 12.61
N GLU A 216 31.39 40.83 11.60
CA GLU A 216 31.76 39.66 10.81
C GLU A 216 32.25 40.08 9.43
N TRP A 217 33.22 39.35 8.88
CA TRP A 217 33.68 39.54 7.51
C TRP A 217 33.83 38.21 6.78
N GLY A 218 33.61 38.30 5.47
CA GLY A 218 33.65 37.18 4.56
C GLY A 218 33.72 37.65 3.12
N TYR A 219 33.22 36.83 2.21
CA TYR A 219 33.05 37.19 0.81
C TYR A 219 31.75 36.61 0.29
N LEU A 220 31.16 37.28 -0.70
CA LEU A 220 30.02 36.77 -1.43
C LEU A 220 30.50 35.92 -2.61
N THR A 221 29.82 34.80 -2.85
CA THR A 221 30.01 34.02 -4.07
C THR A 221 29.39 34.74 -5.27
N GLU A 222 29.98 34.55 -6.45
CA GLU A 222 29.38 35.08 -7.69
C GLU A 222 28.13 34.27 -8.03
N PRO A 223 27.00 34.93 -8.36
CA PRO A 223 25.79 34.22 -8.73
C PRO A 223 25.97 33.57 -10.11
N PHE A 224 25.42 32.38 -10.28
CA PHE A 224 25.45 31.64 -11.53
C PHE A 224 24.07 31.08 -11.86
N LEU A 225 23.84 30.77 -13.14
CA LEU A 225 22.55 30.27 -13.59
C LEU A 225 22.47 28.76 -13.39
N VAL A 226 21.49 28.31 -12.59
CA VAL A 226 21.10 26.91 -12.47
C VAL A 226 19.79 26.70 -13.25
N GLU A 227 19.71 25.60 -14.01
CA GLU A 227 18.47 25.23 -14.70
C GLU A 227 17.48 24.63 -13.70
N LYS A 228 16.21 25.04 -13.79
CA LYS A 228 15.15 24.57 -12.90
C LYS A 228 14.79 23.13 -13.22
N HIS A 229 14.81 22.28 -12.21
CA HIS A 229 14.40 20.89 -12.34
C HIS A 229 12.88 20.81 -12.55
N PRO A 230 12.40 19.89 -13.41
CA PRO A 230 10.97 19.63 -13.53
C PRO A 230 10.46 18.96 -12.25
N LYS A 231 9.22 19.27 -11.84
CA LYS A 231 8.59 18.61 -10.67
C LYS A 231 8.54 17.08 -10.79
N SER A 232 8.49 16.54 -12.00
CA SER A 232 8.48 15.08 -12.23
C SER A 232 9.82 14.39 -11.98
N MET A 233 10.84 15.13 -11.53
CA MET A 233 12.08 14.54 -11.05
C MET A 233 11.90 14.03 -9.62
N TYR A 234 11.18 14.83 -8.81
CA TYR A 234 10.84 14.69 -7.38
C TYR A 234 9.47 14.06 -7.13
N ILE A 235 8.97 13.35 -8.13
CA ILE A 235 7.66 12.71 -8.07
C ILE A 235 7.78 11.46 -8.92
N ASP A 236 7.50 10.28 -8.35
CA ASP A 236 7.66 9.00 -9.04
C ASP A 236 9.12 8.85 -9.53
N GLU A 237 10.05 8.98 -8.58
CA GLU A 237 11.48 9.11 -8.85
C GLU A 237 12.03 7.84 -9.49
N ASP A 238 11.75 6.67 -8.89
CA ASP A 238 12.13 5.36 -9.43
C ASP A 238 11.49 4.14 -8.69
N ASP A 239 11.97 2.93 -8.99
CA ASP A 239 11.61 1.69 -8.31
C ASP A 239 12.56 1.47 -7.13
N ILE A 240 12.07 1.27 -5.90
CA ILE A 240 12.89 0.92 -4.72
C ILE A 240 13.99 -0.10 -5.07
N ASP A 241 15.23 0.35 -5.03
CA ASP A 241 16.40 -0.32 -5.58
C ASP A 241 16.85 -1.47 -4.65
N TRP A 242 16.05 -2.55 -4.66
CA TRP A 242 16.16 -3.68 -3.73
C TRP A 242 16.56 -4.97 -4.41
N ASP A 243 17.70 -5.54 -4.02
CA ASP A 243 18.29 -6.74 -4.63
C ASP A 243 17.69 -8.08 -4.13
N GLY A 244 16.78 -8.02 -3.16
CA GLY A 244 16.11 -9.20 -2.60
C GLY A 244 16.95 -10.07 -1.66
N THR A 245 18.18 -9.65 -1.29
CA THR A 245 19.07 -10.45 -0.45
C THR A 245 19.00 -10.06 1.04
N SER A 246 18.99 -11.08 1.90
CA SER A 246 18.31 -11.04 3.22
C SER A 246 19.21 -10.99 4.45
N ILE A 247 20.50 -10.65 4.32
CA ILE A 247 21.45 -10.93 5.43
C ILE A 247 21.72 -9.73 6.34
N SER A 248 21.81 -8.50 5.83
CA SER A 248 21.89 -7.24 6.59
C SER A 248 22.44 -6.13 5.68
N SER A 249 21.73 -5.80 4.63
CA SER A 249 22.16 -4.73 3.72
C SER A 249 21.17 -3.58 3.84
N SER A 250 21.69 -2.49 4.40
CA SER A 250 21.45 -1.15 3.87
C SER A 250 21.38 -1.20 2.34
N GLN A 251 20.27 -0.74 1.76
CA GLN A 251 19.98 -0.67 0.32
C GLN A 251 19.14 0.56 0.05
N GLY A 252 18.97 0.98 -1.20
CA GLY A 252 18.37 2.26 -1.56
C GLY A 252 19.40 3.21 -2.14
N PHE A 253 18.97 4.05 -3.06
CA PHE A 253 19.84 4.90 -3.85
C PHE A 253 19.19 6.27 -4.01
N ASP A 254 19.96 7.31 -3.68
CA ASP A 254 19.58 8.70 -3.88
C ASP A 254 19.84 9.06 -5.36
N ASP A 255 18.78 8.98 -6.18
CA ASP A 255 18.84 9.10 -7.64
C ASP A 255 18.83 10.56 -8.12
N ASP A 256 18.16 11.45 -7.37
CA ASP A 256 18.01 12.87 -7.64
C ASP A 256 19.09 13.72 -6.91
N GLY A 257 19.70 13.19 -5.86
CA GLY A 257 20.91 13.66 -5.20
C GLY A 257 20.67 14.59 -4.02
N ASP A 258 19.44 14.71 -3.54
CA ASP A 258 19.03 15.71 -2.57
C ASP A 258 19.38 15.32 -1.11
N CYS A 259 19.55 14.02 -0.83
CA CYS A 259 20.08 13.52 0.43
C CYS A 259 21.59 13.61 0.53
N LEU A 260 22.29 13.22 -0.54
CA LEU A 260 23.74 13.26 -0.66
C LEU A 260 24.24 14.70 -0.71
N LYS A 261 23.39 15.62 -1.18
CA LYS A 261 23.68 17.04 -1.32
C LYS A 261 24.88 17.27 -2.22
N ASP A 262 24.85 16.63 -3.38
CA ASP A 262 26.00 16.47 -4.28
C ASP A 262 26.66 17.80 -4.69
N ASP A 263 25.87 18.87 -4.85
CA ASP A 263 26.34 20.20 -5.26
C ASP A 263 26.40 21.22 -4.10
N TYR A 264 26.32 20.78 -2.83
CA TYR A 264 26.32 21.72 -1.71
C TYR A 264 27.66 22.44 -1.54
N LEU A 265 27.62 23.77 -1.45
CA LEU A 265 28.81 24.63 -1.43
C LEU A 265 29.63 24.51 -0.13
N VAL A 266 28.99 24.07 0.96
CA VAL A 266 29.60 23.88 2.28
C VAL A 266 29.70 22.39 2.55
N GLU A 267 30.74 21.92 3.26
CA GLU A 267 30.78 20.52 3.71
C GLU A 267 29.59 20.25 4.67
N SER A 268 28.50 19.68 4.18
CA SER A 268 27.43 19.10 4.99
C SER A 268 27.65 17.61 5.17
N THR A 269 27.28 17.12 6.35
CA THR A 269 27.08 15.68 6.53
C THR A 269 25.75 15.30 5.88
N PRO A 270 25.73 14.34 4.94
CA PRO A 270 24.48 13.79 4.41
C PRO A 270 23.61 13.16 5.51
N SER A 271 22.36 12.85 5.17
CA SER A 271 21.40 12.29 6.12
C SER A 271 21.82 10.88 6.60
N ASP A 272 21.80 10.66 7.92
CA ASP A 272 21.87 9.33 8.59
C ASP A 272 20.80 9.34 9.70
N SER A 273 19.56 9.53 9.27
CA SER A 273 18.39 9.63 10.14
C SER A 273 18.04 8.28 10.76
N ASN A 274 18.37 7.18 10.07
CA ASN A 274 18.19 5.82 10.52
C ASN A 274 19.28 5.36 11.53
N ARG A 275 20.40 6.11 11.62
CA ARG A 275 21.54 5.96 12.56
C ARG A 275 22.25 4.62 12.43
N ASN A 276 22.36 4.10 11.22
CA ASN A 276 23.06 2.86 10.94
C ASN A 276 24.55 3.10 10.60
N GLY A 277 24.95 4.37 10.41
CA GLY A 277 26.32 4.79 10.09
C GLY A 277 26.68 4.71 8.61
N ILE A 278 25.70 4.49 7.75
CA ILE A 278 25.71 4.65 6.31
C ILE A 278 24.84 5.87 6.02
N PHE A 279 25.25 6.67 5.05
CA PHE A 279 24.54 7.88 4.69
C PHE A 279 23.66 7.60 3.48
N CYS A 280 22.49 8.23 3.46
CA CYS A 280 21.54 8.18 2.37
C CYS A 280 21.20 6.74 1.98
N ASP A 281 20.70 5.99 2.96
CA ASP A 281 20.31 4.60 2.74
C ASP A 281 18.99 4.19 3.40
N VAL A 282 18.43 3.08 2.92
CA VAL A 282 17.29 2.41 3.53
C VAL A 282 17.75 1.20 4.34
N LEU A 283 17.49 1.24 5.65
CA LEU A 283 17.76 0.17 6.58
C LEU A 283 16.65 -0.89 6.58
N TRP A 284 17.00 -2.09 6.13
CA TRP A 284 16.12 -3.27 6.14
C TRP A 284 16.39 -4.14 7.38
N THR A 285 15.43 -4.21 8.31
CA THR A 285 15.55 -5.02 9.53
C THR A 285 14.81 -6.35 9.39
N TYR A 286 15.53 -7.47 9.46
CA TYR A 286 14.96 -8.82 9.40
C TYR A 286 14.91 -9.49 10.79
N ASP A 287 13.94 -10.39 10.99
CA ASP A 287 13.87 -11.26 12.17
C ASP A 287 14.86 -12.42 12.08
N LEU A 288 15.01 -13.17 13.18
CA LEU A 288 15.86 -14.38 13.25
C LEU A 288 15.44 -15.49 12.27
N ASN A 289 14.24 -15.40 11.69
CA ASN A 289 13.69 -16.35 10.73
C ASN A 289 13.82 -15.86 9.27
N GLY A 290 14.42 -14.68 9.04
CA GLY A 290 14.58 -14.07 7.72
C GLY A 290 13.34 -13.33 7.20
N ASN A 291 12.35 -13.05 8.04
CA ASN A 291 11.20 -12.22 7.68
C ASN A 291 11.54 -10.75 7.90
N LEU A 292 11.19 -9.88 6.94
CA LEU A 292 11.32 -8.44 7.09
C LEU A 292 10.38 -7.94 8.22
N VAL A 293 10.91 -7.10 9.12
CA VAL A 293 10.22 -6.57 10.30
C VAL A 293 9.90 -5.10 10.12
N SER A 294 10.88 -4.33 9.67
CA SER A 294 10.74 -2.90 9.43
C SER A 294 11.71 -2.42 8.37
N ILE A 295 11.26 -1.44 7.61
CA ILE A 295 12.05 -0.65 6.67
C ILE A 295 12.16 0.75 7.31
N ARG A 296 13.36 1.32 7.31
CA ARG A 296 13.61 2.70 7.77
C ARG A 296 14.55 3.38 6.79
N ALA A 297 14.01 4.29 5.99
CA ALA A 297 14.81 5.14 5.14
C ALA A 297 15.49 6.24 5.97
N ASP A 298 16.62 6.72 5.48
CA ASP A 298 17.07 8.07 5.80
C ASP A 298 16.10 9.11 5.24
N ASN A 299 16.25 10.37 5.65
CA ASN A 299 15.46 11.41 5.01
C ASN A 299 15.97 11.59 3.59
N ASN A 300 15.02 11.68 2.67
CA ASN A 300 15.26 11.94 1.27
C ASN A 300 15.99 10.79 0.54
N VAL A 301 15.64 9.53 0.89
CA VAL A 301 16.08 8.37 0.10
C VAL A 301 14.94 7.41 -0.25
N ASP A 302 14.83 7.05 -1.54
CA ASP A 302 13.78 6.22 -2.14
C ASP A 302 12.35 6.67 -1.72
N GLU A 303 12.09 7.98 -1.60
CA GLU A 303 10.89 8.51 -0.95
C GLU A 303 9.65 8.18 -1.75
N ASP A 304 9.66 8.49 -3.04
CA ASP A 304 8.53 8.34 -3.97
C ASP A 304 8.75 7.17 -4.96
N PRO A 305 8.46 5.92 -4.53
CA PRO A 305 8.58 4.77 -5.42
C PRO A 305 7.52 4.81 -6.53
N ASP A 306 7.76 4.09 -7.63
CA ASP A 306 6.83 4.03 -8.78
C ASP A 306 5.41 3.61 -8.37
N ASP A 307 4.59 4.63 -8.13
CA ASP A 307 3.22 4.54 -7.66
C ASP A 307 2.38 3.82 -8.70
N SER A 308 2.61 4.11 -9.98
CA SER A 308 1.83 3.52 -11.07
C SER A 308 1.99 2.00 -11.09
N ARG A 309 3.21 1.52 -10.85
CA ARG A 309 3.55 0.11 -10.81
C ARG A 309 3.17 -0.54 -9.49
N HIS A 310 3.48 0.10 -8.37
CA HIS A 310 3.20 -0.43 -7.04
C HIS A 310 1.70 -0.46 -6.75
N ILE A 311 0.99 0.65 -6.96
CA ILE A 311 -0.46 0.76 -6.77
C ILE A 311 -1.19 -0.08 -7.80
N GLY A 312 -0.74 -0.09 -9.07
CA GLY A 312 -1.32 -0.94 -10.11
C GLY A 312 -1.29 -2.42 -9.73
N GLU A 313 -0.12 -2.92 -9.33
CA GLU A 313 0.06 -4.30 -8.87
C GLU A 313 -0.75 -4.61 -7.60
N SER A 314 -0.75 -3.67 -6.64
CA SER A 314 -1.47 -3.80 -5.38
C SER A 314 -2.98 -3.86 -5.57
N SER A 315 -3.50 -2.98 -6.43
CA SER A 315 -4.92 -2.92 -6.83
C SER A 315 -5.34 -4.21 -7.54
N HIS A 316 -4.52 -4.73 -8.46
CA HIS A 316 -4.78 -6.00 -9.12
C HIS A 316 -4.87 -7.18 -8.15
N ARG A 317 -3.89 -7.33 -7.24
CA ARG A 317 -3.92 -8.38 -6.22
C ARG A 317 -5.12 -8.23 -5.29
N THR A 318 -5.40 -7.00 -4.85
CA THR A 318 -6.57 -6.66 -4.04
C THR A 318 -7.87 -7.08 -4.71
N PHE A 319 -8.02 -6.79 -6.00
CA PHE A 319 -9.20 -7.18 -6.77
C PHE A 319 -9.40 -8.69 -6.80
N ILE A 320 -8.34 -9.47 -7.07
CA ILE A 320 -8.42 -10.94 -7.11
C ILE A 320 -8.81 -11.50 -5.73
N ILE A 321 -8.14 -11.04 -4.68
CA ILE A 321 -8.40 -11.50 -3.30
C ILE A 321 -9.80 -11.11 -2.85
N GLY A 322 -10.18 -9.85 -3.05
CA GLY A 322 -11.50 -9.32 -2.71
C GLY A 322 -12.62 -10.04 -3.46
N THR A 323 -12.46 -10.27 -4.77
CA THR A 323 -13.41 -11.03 -5.58
C THR A 323 -13.51 -12.49 -5.12
N GLY A 324 -12.38 -13.13 -4.82
CA GLY A 324 -12.35 -14.49 -4.30
C GLY A 324 -13.08 -14.65 -2.95
N LYS A 325 -12.79 -13.76 -2.00
CA LYS A 325 -13.38 -13.80 -0.65
C LYS A 325 -14.85 -13.39 -0.65
N ILE A 326 -15.18 -12.24 -1.23
CA ILE A 326 -16.53 -11.69 -1.19
C ILE A 326 -17.44 -12.37 -2.22
N ALA A 327 -17.11 -12.27 -3.50
CA ALA A 327 -18.03 -12.72 -4.55
C ALA A 327 -18.13 -14.24 -4.60
N PHE A 328 -17.01 -14.96 -4.55
CA PHE A 328 -17.01 -16.42 -4.67
C PHE A 328 -17.33 -17.15 -3.37
N VAL A 329 -16.60 -16.89 -2.28
CA VAL A 329 -16.80 -17.62 -1.02
C VAL A 329 -18.05 -17.15 -0.29
N MET A 330 -18.21 -15.84 -0.05
CA MET A 330 -19.32 -15.34 0.77
C MET A 330 -20.64 -15.25 0.01
N ILE A 331 -20.66 -14.68 -1.20
CA ILE A 331 -21.90 -14.49 -1.95
C ILE A 331 -22.28 -15.78 -2.67
N LEU A 332 -21.55 -16.19 -3.70
CA LEU A 332 -21.89 -17.37 -4.51
C LEU A 332 -21.87 -18.64 -3.65
N GLY A 333 -20.84 -18.81 -2.81
CA GLY A 333 -20.65 -19.96 -1.95
C GLY A 333 -21.80 -20.17 -0.96
N LEU A 334 -22.43 -19.11 -0.47
CA LEU A 334 -23.53 -19.20 0.51
C LEU A 334 -24.91 -19.21 -0.17
N PHE A 335 -25.15 -18.30 -1.12
CA PHE A 335 -26.47 -18.14 -1.74
C PHE A 335 -26.82 -19.28 -2.71
N LEU A 336 -25.86 -19.81 -3.48
CA LEU A 336 -26.15 -20.93 -4.40
C LEU A 336 -26.68 -22.17 -3.65
N PRO A 337 -26.03 -22.66 -2.59
CA PRO A 337 -26.57 -23.77 -1.81
C PRO A 337 -27.90 -23.42 -1.13
N LEU A 338 -28.09 -22.18 -0.65
CA LEU A 338 -29.32 -21.79 0.03
C LEU A 338 -30.55 -21.97 -0.88
N PHE A 339 -30.46 -21.60 -2.15
CA PHE A 339 -31.58 -21.71 -3.10
C PHE A 339 -31.68 -23.08 -3.78
N LEU A 340 -30.55 -23.75 -4.02
CA LEU A 340 -30.51 -24.98 -4.83
C LEU A 340 -30.45 -26.25 -3.98
N ALA A 341 -29.72 -26.26 -2.87
CA ALA A 341 -29.52 -27.46 -2.06
C ALA A 341 -30.67 -27.70 -1.06
N LEU A 342 -31.29 -26.63 -0.56
CA LEU A 342 -32.39 -26.71 0.41
C LEU A 342 -33.63 -27.43 -0.15
N GLY A 343 -33.91 -27.26 -1.44
CA GLY A 343 -35.08 -27.84 -2.12
C GLY A 343 -34.89 -29.28 -2.62
N LEU A 344 -33.70 -29.87 -2.49
CA LEU A 344 -33.36 -31.16 -3.13
C LEU A 344 -34.15 -32.37 -2.62
N VAL A 345 -34.55 -32.32 -1.36
CA VAL A 345 -35.30 -33.40 -0.68
C VAL A 345 -36.55 -32.86 0.00
N ARG A 346 -36.53 -31.59 0.41
CA ARG A 346 -37.64 -30.92 1.08
C ARG A 346 -38.88 -30.86 0.21
N ASP A 347 -38.75 -30.44 -1.03
CA ASP A 347 -39.90 -30.21 -1.91
C ASP A 347 -40.60 -31.54 -2.24
N GLU A 348 -39.87 -32.66 -2.42
CA GLU A 348 -40.49 -33.98 -2.55
C GLU A 348 -41.06 -34.52 -1.24
N SER A 349 -40.47 -34.17 -0.10
CA SER A 349 -40.98 -34.53 1.23
C SER A 349 -42.27 -33.79 1.59
N GLU A 350 -42.41 -32.51 1.21
CA GLU A 350 -43.62 -31.72 1.47
C GLU A 350 -44.77 -32.13 0.54
N ASN A 351 -44.46 -32.44 -0.72
CA ASN A 351 -45.45 -32.85 -1.71
C ASN A 351 -45.89 -34.32 -1.57
N GLY A 352 -45.31 -35.08 -0.64
CA GLY A 352 -45.63 -36.51 -0.46
C GLY A 352 -45.31 -37.35 -1.70
N THR A 353 -44.36 -36.93 -2.53
CA THR A 353 -43.98 -37.66 -3.76
C THR A 353 -42.76 -38.57 -3.56
N LEU A 354 -42.17 -38.53 -2.35
CA LEU A 354 -40.97 -39.26 -1.98
C LEU A 354 -41.13 -40.79 -2.10
N HIS A 355 -42.33 -41.33 -1.85
CA HIS A 355 -42.63 -42.78 -1.94
C HIS A 355 -42.45 -43.32 -3.36
N TYR A 356 -42.73 -42.51 -4.39
CA TYR A 356 -42.54 -42.93 -5.79
C TYR A 356 -41.06 -43.13 -6.12
N LEU A 357 -40.18 -42.29 -5.56
CA LEU A 357 -38.73 -42.36 -5.78
C LEU A 357 -38.06 -43.48 -4.98
N LEU A 358 -38.62 -43.83 -3.81
CA LEU A 358 -38.11 -44.88 -2.92
C LEU A 358 -38.77 -46.25 -3.13
N SER A 359 -39.62 -46.38 -4.14
CA SER A 359 -40.29 -47.64 -4.50
C SER A 359 -39.31 -48.73 -4.99
N LYS A 360 -38.12 -48.35 -5.46
CA LYS A 360 -37.02 -49.26 -5.80
C LYS A 360 -36.14 -49.54 -4.58
N PRO A 361 -35.54 -50.75 -4.46
CA PRO A 361 -34.63 -51.06 -3.36
C PRO A 361 -33.34 -50.23 -3.49
N ILE A 362 -33.32 -49.11 -2.77
CA ILE A 362 -32.20 -48.17 -2.61
C ILE A 362 -32.05 -47.94 -1.10
N HIS A 363 -30.83 -47.94 -0.60
CA HIS A 363 -30.59 -47.65 0.80
C HIS A 363 -30.92 -46.17 1.05
N ARG A 364 -31.82 -45.90 2.00
CA ARG A 364 -32.42 -44.56 2.21
C ARG A 364 -31.37 -43.47 2.43
N GLY A 365 -30.27 -43.77 3.15
CA GLY A 365 -29.18 -42.82 3.35
C GLY A 365 -28.39 -42.48 2.07
N GLU A 366 -28.24 -43.42 1.15
CA GLU A 366 -27.49 -43.21 -0.10
C GLU A 366 -28.23 -42.25 -1.05
N PHE A 367 -29.56 -42.23 -0.99
CA PHE A 367 -30.39 -41.33 -1.78
C PHE A 367 -30.02 -39.86 -1.60
N ILE A 368 -29.80 -39.41 -0.35
CA ILE A 368 -29.44 -38.00 -0.03
C ILE A 368 -28.09 -37.63 -0.64
N LEU A 369 -27.13 -38.55 -0.56
CA LEU A 369 -25.79 -38.34 -1.11
C LEU A 369 -25.85 -38.18 -2.63
N TYR A 370 -26.63 -39.02 -3.32
CA TYR A 370 -26.79 -38.89 -4.77
C TYR A 370 -27.51 -37.61 -5.18
N ARG A 371 -28.49 -37.13 -4.39
CA ARG A 371 -29.10 -35.82 -4.61
C ARG A 371 -28.09 -34.68 -4.46
N LEU A 372 -27.28 -34.73 -3.40
CA LEU A 372 -26.23 -33.74 -3.15
C LEU A 372 -25.19 -33.73 -4.29
N LEU A 373 -24.77 -34.90 -4.78
CA LEU A 373 -23.86 -35.01 -5.92
C LEU A 373 -24.44 -34.41 -7.20
N GLY A 374 -25.74 -34.60 -7.47
CA GLY A 374 -26.42 -33.98 -8.61
C GLY A 374 -26.45 -32.45 -8.54
N TYR A 375 -26.64 -31.90 -7.34
CA TYR A 375 -26.49 -30.47 -7.07
C TYR A 375 -25.04 -29.99 -7.30
N LEU A 376 -24.07 -30.68 -6.70
CA LEU A 376 -22.66 -30.30 -6.82
C LEU A 376 -22.19 -30.33 -8.28
N ALA A 377 -22.64 -31.30 -9.08
CA ALA A 377 -22.29 -31.36 -10.49
C ALA A 377 -22.66 -30.08 -11.27
N ILE A 378 -23.83 -29.48 -10.99
CA ILE A 378 -24.24 -28.21 -11.62
C ILE A 378 -23.47 -27.04 -11.03
N VAL A 379 -23.42 -26.93 -9.71
CA VAL A 379 -22.92 -25.71 -9.07
C VAL A 379 -21.40 -25.62 -9.15
N VAL A 380 -20.68 -26.72 -8.96
CA VAL A 380 -19.23 -26.77 -9.12
C VAL A 380 -18.83 -26.50 -10.56
N SER A 381 -19.50 -27.12 -11.55
CA SER A 381 -19.16 -26.85 -12.95
C SER A 381 -19.39 -25.39 -13.32
N TYR A 382 -20.50 -24.79 -12.87
CA TYR A 382 -20.76 -23.37 -13.04
C TYR A 382 -19.69 -22.48 -12.41
N THR A 383 -19.35 -22.69 -11.12
CA THR A 383 -18.38 -21.83 -10.44
C THR A 383 -16.98 -22.01 -10.98
N VAL A 384 -16.58 -23.23 -11.36
CA VAL A 384 -15.28 -23.51 -11.97
C VAL A 384 -15.15 -22.77 -13.30
N ILE A 385 -16.15 -22.88 -14.19
CA ILE A 385 -16.16 -22.15 -15.46
C ILE A 385 -16.07 -20.64 -15.21
N LEU A 386 -16.84 -20.12 -14.26
CA LEU A 386 -16.84 -18.71 -13.92
C LEU A 386 -15.47 -18.24 -13.38
N THR A 387 -14.86 -19.01 -12.47
CA THR A 387 -13.51 -18.71 -11.96
C THR A 387 -12.46 -18.72 -13.07
N PHE A 388 -12.52 -19.67 -14.00
CA PHE A 388 -11.57 -19.73 -15.11
C PHE A 388 -11.76 -18.59 -16.11
N LEU A 389 -13.00 -18.18 -16.37
CA LEU A 389 -13.28 -17.03 -17.23
C LEU A 389 -12.72 -15.75 -16.63
N ILE A 390 -12.94 -15.51 -15.33
CA ILE A 390 -12.39 -14.33 -14.66
C ILE A 390 -10.86 -14.41 -14.61
N ALA A 391 -10.29 -15.57 -14.25
CA ALA A 391 -8.85 -15.78 -14.23
C ALA A 391 -8.21 -15.46 -15.58
N PHE A 392 -8.86 -15.85 -16.68
CA PHE A 392 -8.40 -15.53 -18.02
C PHE A 392 -8.48 -14.03 -18.32
N ILE A 393 -9.56 -13.35 -17.93
CA ILE A 393 -9.72 -11.91 -18.15
C ILE A 393 -8.71 -11.11 -17.31
N THR A 394 -8.58 -11.41 -16.02
CA THR A 394 -7.64 -10.71 -15.12
C THR A 394 -6.20 -10.98 -15.49
N SER A 395 -5.87 -12.18 -16.00
CA SER A 395 -4.52 -12.50 -16.48
C SER A 395 -4.09 -11.73 -17.74
N ILE A 396 -5.05 -11.24 -18.55
CA ILE A 396 -4.78 -10.43 -19.75
C ILE A 396 -4.70 -8.93 -19.41
N ILE A 397 -5.51 -8.48 -18.46
CA ILE A 397 -5.66 -7.06 -18.10
C ILE A 397 -4.72 -6.66 -16.96
N GLY A 398 -4.26 -7.63 -16.17
CA GLY A 398 -3.38 -7.40 -15.03
C GLY A 398 -2.09 -6.68 -15.44
N PRO A 399 -1.55 -5.82 -14.55
CA PRO A 399 -0.31 -5.10 -14.80
C PRO A 399 0.85 -6.09 -14.97
N GLY A 400 1.75 -5.78 -15.91
CA GLY A 400 2.98 -6.53 -16.16
C GLY A 400 3.41 -6.56 -17.62
N GLU A 401 4.67 -6.96 -17.83
CA GLU A 401 5.32 -7.01 -19.14
C GLU A 401 4.81 -8.15 -20.05
N SER A 402 4.14 -9.16 -19.47
CA SER A 402 3.67 -10.34 -20.19
C SER A 402 2.22 -10.20 -20.65
N ILE A 403 1.93 -10.57 -21.90
CA ILE A 403 0.56 -10.57 -22.47
C ILE A 403 -0.42 -11.45 -21.67
N ILE A 404 0.07 -12.54 -21.05
CA ILE A 404 -0.73 -13.43 -20.19
C ILE A 404 0.07 -13.72 -18.93
N ARG A 405 -0.46 -13.26 -17.80
CA ARG A 405 0.14 -13.43 -16.49
C ARG A 405 -0.23 -14.77 -15.86
N LEU A 406 0.67 -15.75 -15.95
CA LEU A 406 0.42 -17.10 -15.43
C LEU A 406 0.60 -17.22 -13.90
N SER A 407 1.24 -16.24 -13.26
CA SER A 407 1.47 -16.22 -11.81
C SER A 407 0.18 -16.08 -10.99
N ASP A 408 -0.93 -15.61 -11.57
CA ASP A 408 -2.20 -15.42 -10.85
C ASP A 408 -3.07 -16.69 -10.83
N TYR A 409 -2.82 -17.62 -11.76
CA TYR A 409 -3.60 -18.86 -11.87
C TYR A 409 -3.59 -19.70 -10.58
N PRO A 410 -2.46 -19.90 -9.88
CA PRO A 410 -2.45 -20.60 -8.59
C PRO A 410 -3.42 -20.01 -7.56
N VAL A 411 -3.54 -18.67 -7.48
CA VAL A 411 -4.49 -18.00 -6.58
C VAL A 411 -5.92 -18.29 -7.00
N TRP A 412 -6.23 -18.20 -8.30
CA TRP A 412 -7.54 -18.57 -8.83
C TRP A 412 -7.90 -20.04 -8.61
N PHE A 413 -6.93 -20.96 -8.69
CA PHE A 413 -7.11 -22.34 -8.30
C PHE A 413 -7.43 -22.49 -6.81
N GLY A 414 -6.76 -21.71 -5.95
CA GLY A 414 -7.06 -21.61 -4.52
C GLY A 414 -8.48 -21.14 -4.23
N ILE A 415 -8.92 -20.07 -4.90
CA ILE A 415 -10.28 -19.53 -4.83
C ILE A 415 -11.29 -20.58 -5.30
N SER A 416 -11.03 -21.23 -6.43
CA SER A 416 -11.90 -22.28 -6.97
C SER A 416 -12.03 -23.46 -6.00
N LEU A 417 -10.91 -23.94 -5.45
CA LEU A 417 -10.89 -25.01 -4.44
C LEU A 417 -11.68 -24.62 -3.18
N SER A 418 -11.43 -23.43 -2.65
CA SER A 418 -12.14 -22.91 -1.48
C SER A 418 -13.66 -22.85 -1.73
N THR A 419 -14.05 -22.32 -2.89
CA THR A 419 -15.46 -22.23 -3.29
C THR A 419 -16.12 -23.60 -3.40
N ILE A 420 -15.44 -24.60 -3.99
CA ILE A 420 -15.96 -25.97 -4.09
C ILE A 420 -16.21 -26.57 -2.70
N LEU A 421 -15.27 -26.38 -1.77
CA LEU A 421 -15.39 -26.87 -0.41
C LEU A 421 -16.56 -26.20 0.33
N VAL A 422 -16.70 -24.89 0.18
CA VAL A 422 -17.81 -24.10 0.74
C VAL A 422 -19.17 -24.54 0.19
N LEU A 423 -19.28 -24.70 -1.14
CA LEU A 423 -20.49 -25.19 -1.80
C LEU A 423 -20.89 -26.58 -1.33
N THR A 424 -19.89 -27.43 -1.04
CA THR A 424 -20.09 -28.77 -0.49
C THR A 424 -20.55 -28.69 0.97
N ALA A 425 -19.90 -27.86 1.79
CA ALA A 425 -20.22 -27.69 3.20
C ALA A 425 -21.62 -27.10 3.38
N TYR A 426 -21.90 -25.92 2.83
CA TYR A 426 -23.22 -25.31 2.93
C TYR A 426 -24.31 -26.11 2.21
N GLY A 427 -23.98 -26.74 1.07
CA GLY A 427 -24.89 -27.65 0.39
C GLY A 427 -25.31 -28.82 1.28
N SER A 428 -24.35 -29.41 2.01
CA SER A 428 -24.63 -30.48 2.97
C SER A 428 -25.43 -30.01 4.17
N VAL A 429 -25.14 -28.81 4.71
CA VAL A 429 -25.86 -28.21 5.85
C VAL A 429 -27.32 -27.95 5.48
N PHE A 430 -27.57 -27.19 4.41
CA PHE A 430 -28.92 -26.78 4.06
C PHE A 430 -29.79 -27.96 3.61
N ASN A 431 -29.21 -28.93 2.89
CA ASN A 431 -29.91 -30.16 2.56
C ASN A 431 -30.29 -30.95 3.83
N THR A 432 -29.37 -31.05 4.80
CA THR A 432 -29.63 -31.74 6.07
C THR A 432 -30.68 -31.02 6.90
N VAL A 433 -30.58 -29.70 7.07
CA VAL A 433 -31.57 -28.90 7.82
C VAL A 433 -32.94 -28.96 7.16
N GLY A 434 -33.01 -28.86 5.83
CA GLY A 434 -34.26 -29.00 5.06
C GLY A 434 -34.93 -30.37 5.26
N LEU A 435 -34.14 -31.42 5.49
CA LEU A 435 -34.65 -32.77 5.77
C LEU A 435 -35.17 -32.93 7.21
N VAL A 436 -34.45 -32.36 8.18
CA VAL A 436 -34.81 -32.41 9.61
C VAL A 436 -36.10 -31.62 9.85
N LEU A 437 -36.20 -30.42 9.29
CA LEU A 437 -37.30 -29.48 9.48
C LEU A 437 -37.94 -29.11 8.14
N PRO A 438 -38.84 -29.92 7.55
CA PRO A 438 -39.42 -29.62 6.25
C PRO A 438 -40.13 -28.25 6.20
N ARG A 439 -40.94 -27.94 7.22
CA ARG A 439 -41.73 -26.70 7.29
C ARG A 439 -40.95 -25.46 7.73
N TYR A 440 -39.99 -25.61 8.64
CA TYR A 440 -39.29 -24.48 9.27
C TYR A 440 -37.80 -24.37 8.90
N GLY A 441 -37.26 -25.34 8.17
CA GLY A 441 -35.84 -25.44 7.87
C GLY A 441 -35.31 -24.24 7.10
N VAL A 442 -36.15 -23.61 6.25
CA VAL A 442 -35.79 -22.40 5.50
C VAL A 442 -35.38 -21.26 6.43
N TYR A 443 -36.16 -21.00 7.49
CA TYR A 443 -35.87 -19.91 8.42
C TYR A 443 -34.55 -20.13 9.17
N LEU A 444 -34.26 -21.37 9.57
CA LEU A 444 -33.00 -21.72 10.21
C LEU A 444 -31.83 -21.56 9.23
N CYS A 445 -31.99 -21.99 7.97
CA CYS A 445 -30.97 -21.81 6.95
C CYS A 445 -30.69 -20.33 6.67
N ILE A 446 -31.71 -19.47 6.69
CA ILE A 446 -31.53 -18.01 6.55
C ILE A 446 -30.75 -17.44 7.74
N LEU A 447 -31.12 -17.80 8.98
CA LEU A 447 -30.40 -17.35 10.18
C LEU A 447 -28.94 -17.80 10.17
N PHE A 448 -28.70 -19.06 9.79
CA PHE A 448 -27.35 -19.60 9.63
C PHE A 448 -26.60 -18.88 8.50
N GLY A 449 -27.24 -18.59 7.37
CA GLY A 449 -26.65 -17.82 6.29
C GLY A 449 -26.25 -16.41 6.71
N VAL A 450 -27.08 -15.70 7.48
CA VAL A 450 -26.74 -14.39 8.03
C VAL A 450 -25.56 -14.48 9.00
N TRP A 451 -25.55 -15.49 9.88
CA TRP A 451 -24.42 -15.75 10.78
C TRP A 451 -23.12 -15.96 10.00
N GLU A 452 -23.12 -16.85 9.00
CA GLU A 452 -21.95 -17.18 8.20
C GLU A 452 -21.43 -16.00 7.38
N PHE A 453 -22.34 -15.15 6.87
CA PHE A 453 -21.99 -13.92 6.17
C PHE A 453 -21.31 -12.91 7.11
N LEU A 454 -21.86 -12.71 8.32
CA LEU A 454 -21.26 -11.82 9.33
C LEU A 454 -19.89 -12.31 9.80
N MET A 455 -19.73 -13.62 10.03
CA MET A 455 -18.43 -14.20 10.41
C MET A 455 -17.40 -14.11 9.29
N GLY A 456 -17.84 -14.21 8.03
CA GLY A 456 -16.98 -13.98 6.86
C GLY A 456 -16.47 -12.54 6.83
N LEU A 457 -17.36 -11.56 7.04
CA LEU A 457 -16.97 -10.15 7.14
C LEU A 457 -16.02 -9.88 8.30
N PHE A 458 -16.29 -10.44 9.50
CA PHE A 458 -15.40 -10.29 10.65
C PHE A 458 -14.02 -10.93 10.44
N THR A 459 -13.92 -11.98 9.61
CA THR A 459 -12.61 -12.55 9.24
C THR A 459 -11.77 -11.55 8.44
N ILE A 460 -12.41 -10.69 7.65
CA ILE A 460 -11.73 -9.67 6.85
C ILE A 460 -11.46 -8.42 7.71
N THR A 461 -12.45 -7.90 8.44
CA THR A 461 -12.34 -6.60 9.11
C THR A 461 -11.73 -6.66 10.50
N ILE A 462 -11.80 -7.81 11.19
CA ILE A 462 -11.31 -7.98 12.56
C ILE A 462 -10.51 -9.30 12.65
N PRO A 463 -9.34 -9.39 11.98
CA PRO A 463 -8.53 -10.61 11.92
C PRO A 463 -8.05 -11.08 13.29
N ASN A 464 -7.91 -10.16 14.25
CA ASN A 464 -7.47 -10.46 15.62
C ASN A 464 -8.51 -11.19 16.48
N SER A 465 -9.76 -11.26 16.03
CA SER A 465 -10.82 -11.95 16.77
C SER A 465 -10.76 -13.46 16.54
N THR A 466 -10.90 -14.26 17.60
CA THR A 466 -10.96 -15.72 17.50
C THR A 466 -12.37 -16.24 17.23
N ILE A 467 -13.41 -15.39 17.32
CA ILE A 467 -14.82 -15.78 17.15
C ILE A 467 -15.11 -16.32 15.72
N PRO A 468 -14.58 -15.70 14.64
CA PRO A 468 -14.84 -16.18 13.28
C PRO A 468 -14.40 -17.62 13.02
N MET A 469 -13.45 -18.16 13.79
CA MET A 469 -12.99 -19.56 13.68
C MET A 469 -14.10 -20.61 13.84
N LEU A 470 -15.24 -20.24 14.43
CA LEU A 470 -16.41 -21.11 14.56
C LEU A 470 -17.21 -21.26 13.25
N SER A 471 -16.92 -20.45 12.23
CA SER A 471 -17.67 -20.37 10.98
C SER A 471 -16.95 -21.09 9.84
N ILE A 472 -17.71 -21.61 8.87
CA ILE A 472 -17.16 -22.28 7.68
C ILE A 472 -16.51 -21.25 6.76
N SER A 473 -17.09 -20.03 6.70
CA SER A 473 -16.57 -18.94 5.86
C SER A 473 -15.16 -18.52 6.27
N HIS A 474 -14.85 -18.53 7.56
CA HIS A 474 -13.51 -18.23 8.06
C HIS A 474 -12.44 -19.18 7.51
N TRP A 475 -12.66 -20.49 7.66
CA TRP A 475 -11.72 -21.51 7.16
C TRP A 475 -11.58 -21.45 5.63
N ALA A 476 -12.65 -21.10 4.92
CA ALA A 476 -12.62 -20.94 3.48
C ALA A 476 -11.83 -19.71 3.03
N ILE A 477 -12.02 -18.57 3.70
CA ILE A 477 -11.24 -17.34 3.47
C ILE A 477 -9.76 -17.60 3.75
N GLN A 478 -9.46 -18.36 4.82
CA GLN A 478 -8.09 -18.71 5.18
C GLN A 478 -7.39 -19.57 4.12
N ILE A 479 -8.11 -20.44 3.40
CA ILE A 479 -7.53 -21.17 2.26
C ILE A 479 -7.02 -20.18 1.21
N ILE A 480 -7.79 -19.11 0.93
CA ILE A 480 -7.40 -18.07 -0.02
C ILE A 480 -6.14 -17.35 0.49
N ASP A 481 -6.13 -16.90 1.74
CA ASP A 481 -4.98 -16.21 2.35
C ASP A 481 -3.70 -17.05 2.31
N ALA A 482 -3.81 -18.34 2.62
CA ALA A 482 -2.70 -19.27 2.52
C ALA A 482 -2.22 -19.48 1.08
N THR A 483 -3.13 -19.59 0.10
CA THR A 483 -2.75 -19.71 -1.31
C THR A 483 -2.09 -18.45 -1.85
N VAL A 484 -2.54 -17.27 -1.42
CA VAL A 484 -1.89 -16.00 -1.78
C VAL A 484 -0.45 -15.98 -1.28
N MET A 485 -0.20 -16.36 -0.03
CA MET A 485 1.16 -16.39 0.51
C MET A 485 2.07 -17.42 -0.16
N ILE A 486 1.50 -18.51 -0.72
CA ILE A 486 2.25 -19.53 -1.46
C ILE A 486 2.55 -19.07 -2.89
N ALA A 487 1.60 -18.40 -3.55
CA ALA A 487 1.71 -18.00 -4.95
C ALA A 487 2.43 -16.65 -5.13
N TRP A 488 2.12 -15.70 -4.25
CA TRP A 488 2.66 -14.34 -4.19
C TRP A 488 3.34 -14.14 -2.85
N SER A 489 4.51 -14.77 -2.67
CA SER A 489 5.27 -14.75 -1.41
C SER A 489 5.74 -13.35 -1.01
N ASP A 490 5.85 -12.46 -1.98
CA ASP A 490 6.19 -11.05 -1.86
C ASP A 490 5.04 -10.16 -1.35
N THR A 491 3.80 -10.66 -1.25
CA THR A 491 2.64 -9.85 -0.81
C THR A 491 2.83 -9.22 0.58
N ALA A 492 3.49 -9.94 1.49
CA ALA A 492 3.80 -9.41 2.82
C ALA A 492 4.83 -8.27 2.76
N LEU A 493 5.84 -8.41 1.91
CA LEU A 493 6.87 -7.41 1.68
C LEU A 493 6.28 -6.18 1.00
N MET A 494 5.41 -6.36 0.02
CA MET A 494 4.69 -5.28 -0.65
C MET A 494 3.89 -4.44 0.34
N GLN A 495 3.17 -5.08 1.27
CA GLN A 495 2.44 -4.36 2.31
C GLN A 495 3.38 -3.61 3.27
N GLN A 496 4.55 -4.16 3.58
CA GLN A 496 5.53 -3.50 4.43
C GLN A 496 6.19 -2.31 3.74
N LYS A 497 6.49 -2.42 2.44
CA LYS A 497 6.92 -1.30 1.60
C LYS A 497 5.88 -0.19 1.60
N ALA A 498 4.62 -0.51 1.27
CA ALA A 498 3.53 0.46 1.30
C ALA A 498 3.39 1.16 2.66
N ASN A 499 3.53 0.44 3.77
CA ASN A 499 3.48 1.06 5.11
C ASN A 499 4.71 1.92 5.43
N ALA A 500 5.87 1.64 4.85
CA ALA A 500 7.11 2.37 5.11
C ALA A 500 7.12 3.73 4.39
N PHE A 501 6.66 3.73 3.14
CA PHE A 501 6.58 4.91 2.27
C PHE A 501 5.20 5.58 2.27
N GLY A 502 4.32 5.26 3.22
CA GLY A 502 3.01 5.92 3.35
C GLY A 502 1.97 5.62 2.26
N LEU A 503 2.22 4.67 1.36
CA LEU A 503 1.32 4.33 0.25
C LEU A 503 0.04 3.63 0.73
N GLU A 504 -1.11 4.17 0.37
CA GLU A 504 -2.41 3.54 0.68
C GLU A 504 -2.70 2.34 -0.25
N THR A 505 -2.66 1.13 0.31
CA THR A 505 -2.92 -0.11 -0.42
C THR A 505 -4.15 -0.85 0.09
N GLY A 506 -4.97 -1.36 -0.85
CA GLY A 506 -6.14 -2.17 -0.53
C GLY A 506 -5.82 -3.59 -0.03
N ILE A 507 -4.57 -4.04 -0.16
CA ILE A 507 -4.12 -5.37 0.26
C ILE A 507 -4.35 -5.55 1.77
N SER A 508 -3.96 -4.54 2.57
CA SER A 508 -4.10 -4.54 4.04
C SER A 508 -5.53 -4.81 4.52
N PHE A 509 -6.52 -4.34 3.77
CA PHE A 509 -7.93 -4.52 4.12
C PHE A 509 -8.42 -5.94 3.81
N PHE A 510 -8.03 -6.49 2.66
CA PHE A 510 -8.58 -7.75 2.17
C PHE A 510 -7.75 -8.97 2.56
N TRP A 511 -6.43 -8.85 2.69
CA TRP A 511 -5.52 -9.95 2.92
C TRP A 511 -4.85 -9.84 4.29
N HIS A 512 -4.83 -10.97 5.00
CA HIS A 512 -4.15 -11.09 6.28
C HIS A 512 -3.38 -12.40 6.29
N PRO A 513 -2.15 -12.43 6.82
CA PRO A 513 -1.38 -13.67 6.88
C PRO A 513 -2.08 -14.68 7.81
N PRO A 514 -2.02 -15.99 7.52
CA PRO A 514 -2.77 -17.03 8.23
C PRO A 514 -2.24 -17.35 9.65
N VAL A 515 -1.67 -16.36 10.35
CA VAL A 515 -1.04 -16.49 11.67
C VAL A 515 -2.08 -16.71 12.79
N HIS A 516 -3.35 -16.38 12.53
CA HIS A 516 -4.41 -16.32 13.55
C HIS A 516 -5.05 -17.66 13.94
N THR A 517 -4.81 -18.76 13.21
CA THR A 517 -5.32 -20.08 13.62
C THR A 517 -4.21 -20.95 14.17
N LEU A 518 -4.27 -21.26 15.46
CA LEU A 518 -3.39 -22.22 16.15
C LEU A 518 -1.89 -21.85 16.17
N GLY A 519 -1.51 -20.63 15.77
CA GLY A 519 -0.11 -20.17 15.80
C GLY A 519 0.81 -20.88 14.81
N THR A 520 0.25 -21.52 13.78
CA THR A 520 1.05 -22.17 12.73
C THR A 520 1.53 -21.10 11.76
N GLY A 521 2.73 -20.57 11.94
CA GLY A 521 3.33 -19.56 11.05
C GLY A 521 3.65 -20.03 9.63
N SER A 522 3.11 -21.17 9.18
CA SER A 522 3.38 -21.72 7.85
C SER A 522 2.09 -21.78 7.01
N PRO A 523 2.09 -21.22 5.78
CA PRO A 523 0.89 -21.15 4.95
C PRO A 523 0.40 -22.54 4.51
N PHE A 524 1.32 -23.48 4.28
CA PHE A 524 0.96 -24.85 3.90
C PHE A 524 0.17 -25.59 4.99
N VAL A 525 0.56 -25.44 6.26
CA VAL A 525 -0.14 -26.11 7.37
C VAL A 525 -1.53 -25.50 7.54
N ALA A 526 -1.64 -24.17 7.48
CA ALA A 526 -2.93 -23.48 7.53
C ALA A 526 -3.87 -23.99 6.42
N LEU A 527 -3.38 -24.05 5.18
CA LEU A 527 -4.17 -24.55 4.03
C LEU A 527 -4.70 -25.97 4.25
N VAL A 528 -3.83 -26.90 4.68
CA VAL A 528 -4.22 -28.30 4.91
C VAL A 528 -5.23 -28.41 6.05
N LEU A 529 -5.01 -27.68 7.15
CA LEU A 529 -5.93 -27.68 8.30
C LEU A 529 -7.32 -27.18 7.91
N SER A 530 -7.40 -26.08 7.16
CA SER A 530 -8.67 -25.54 6.68
C SER A 530 -9.42 -26.53 5.77
N ILE A 531 -8.72 -27.17 4.83
CA ILE A 531 -9.31 -28.19 3.95
C ILE A 531 -9.86 -29.35 4.78
N VAL A 532 -9.05 -29.87 5.71
CA VAL A 532 -9.44 -31.00 6.57
C VAL A 532 -10.65 -30.63 7.43
N PHE A 533 -10.67 -29.43 8.02
CA PHE A 533 -11.79 -28.96 8.83
C PHE A 533 -13.09 -28.91 8.02
N ILE A 534 -13.08 -28.26 6.85
CA ILE A 534 -14.29 -28.12 6.02
C ILE A 534 -14.76 -29.50 5.50
N LEU A 535 -13.84 -30.40 5.15
CA LEU A 535 -14.18 -31.76 4.73
C LEU A 535 -14.80 -32.59 5.87
N ILE A 536 -14.21 -32.56 7.07
CA ILE A 536 -14.75 -33.24 8.25
C ILE A 536 -16.14 -32.71 8.57
N PHE A 537 -16.31 -31.40 8.56
CA PHE A 537 -17.61 -30.76 8.81
C PHE A 537 -18.66 -31.18 7.77
N SER A 538 -18.30 -31.14 6.48
CA SER A 538 -19.17 -31.55 5.38
C SER A 538 -19.58 -33.03 5.49
N LEU A 539 -18.61 -33.92 5.73
CA LEU A 539 -18.85 -35.34 5.93
C LEU A 539 -19.73 -35.60 7.16
N GLY A 540 -19.49 -34.89 8.26
CA GLY A 540 -20.30 -34.95 9.48
C GLY A 540 -21.77 -34.62 9.20
N MET A 541 -22.02 -33.53 8.47
CA MET A 541 -23.38 -33.12 8.09
C MET A 541 -24.07 -34.13 7.18
N ILE A 542 -23.36 -34.65 6.18
CA ILE A 542 -23.89 -35.72 5.30
C ILE A 542 -24.27 -36.94 6.15
N LEU A 543 -23.40 -37.40 7.06
CA LEU A 543 -23.66 -38.55 7.92
C LEU A 543 -24.88 -38.32 8.83
N ILE A 544 -25.03 -37.13 9.41
CA ILE A 544 -26.20 -36.76 10.21
C ILE A 544 -27.47 -36.85 9.35
N GLY A 545 -27.46 -36.26 8.16
CA GLY A 545 -28.59 -36.33 7.22
C GLY A 545 -28.97 -37.77 6.87
N GLN A 546 -27.99 -38.62 6.59
CA GLN A 546 -28.19 -40.04 6.29
C GLN A 546 -28.81 -40.81 7.46
N LEU A 547 -28.32 -40.58 8.68
CA LEU A 547 -28.79 -41.25 9.89
C LEU A 547 -30.24 -40.89 10.22
N ILE A 548 -30.60 -39.61 10.09
CA ILE A 548 -31.95 -39.12 10.37
C ILE A 548 -32.94 -39.70 9.37
N PHE A 549 -32.61 -39.68 8.08
CA PHE A 549 -33.49 -40.18 7.03
C PHE A 549 -33.68 -41.69 7.06
N LYS A 550 -32.66 -42.45 7.51
CA LYS A 550 -32.80 -43.89 7.73
C LYS A 550 -33.90 -44.23 8.75
N ARG A 551 -34.09 -43.38 9.77
CA ARG A 551 -35.04 -43.59 10.87
C ARG A 551 -36.42 -42.96 10.62
N LYS A 552 -36.58 -42.10 9.62
CA LYS A 552 -37.84 -41.40 9.34
C LYS A 552 -38.82 -42.36 8.66
N GLU A 553 -40.01 -42.51 9.24
CA GLU A 553 -41.12 -43.22 8.60
C GLU A 553 -41.70 -42.35 7.49
N ILE A 554 -41.88 -42.95 6.31
CA ILE A 554 -42.36 -42.26 5.12
C ILE A 554 -43.83 -42.66 5.01
N MET A 555 -44.72 -41.87 5.63
CA MET A 555 -46.17 -42.09 5.59
C MET A 555 -46.78 -41.63 4.29
#